data_AF-A0A7K3R0C1-F1
#
_entry.id   AF-A0A7K3R0C1-F1
#
_cell.length_a   1.000
_cell.length_b   1.000
_cell.length_c   1.000
_cell.angle_alpha   90.00
_cell.angle_beta   90.00
_cell.angle_gamma   90.00
#
_symmetry.space_group_name_H-M   'P 1'
#
loop_
_entity.id
_entity.type
_entity.pdbx_description
1 polymer ?
#
loop_
_entity_poly.entity_id
_entity_poly.type
_entity_poly.pdbx_seq_one_letter_code
_entity_poly.pdbx_strand_id
1 'polypeptide(L)'
;MNATDRTPAGLLRSALAADAGRPLVTFYDDATGERVELSVATFANWVAKTANLLQGELSVAPGDRVALLLPAHWQTAVWLLACSSVGAVADVCGDPAAADVVVSGPDTLEEARACRGERVALALRPLGGRFPEVPEGFVDYAAEVPGQGDRFAPFAPVDPEEPALIVAGAELSAAEVVERALADAPDLDLTGPGSRLLSGLPYDTWAGLSAGLYAPLAAGGSVVLCRNLDKLSADALAQRIDAERVTASRH
;
A
#
# COMPACT_ATOMS: atom_id res chain seq x y z
N MET A 1 -5.25 -20.47 -8.82
CA MET A 1 -5.95 -19.40 -8.09
C MET A 1 -7.08 -20.03 -7.31
N ASN A 2 -7.09 -19.89 -5.99
CA ASN A 2 -8.25 -20.28 -5.19
C ASN A 2 -9.32 -19.19 -5.30
N ALA A 3 -10.59 -19.51 -5.03
CA ALA A 3 -11.70 -18.53 -5.10
C ALA A 3 -11.47 -17.29 -4.20
N THR A 4 -10.65 -17.42 -3.17
CA THR A 4 -10.27 -16.35 -2.23
C THR A 4 -9.24 -15.36 -2.78
N ASP A 5 -8.52 -15.70 -3.86
CA ASP A 5 -7.41 -14.90 -4.40
C ASP A 5 -7.84 -13.86 -5.43
N ARG A 6 -9.15 -13.66 -5.63
CA ARG A 6 -9.68 -12.72 -6.64
C ARG A 6 -9.66 -11.25 -6.20
N THR A 7 -9.08 -10.95 -5.05
CA THR A 7 -8.89 -9.58 -4.55
C THR A 7 -7.48 -9.42 -3.98
N PRO A 8 -6.90 -8.21 -3.97
CA PRO A 8 -5.63 -7.96 -3.30
C PRO A 8 -5.63 -8.37 -1.81
N ALA A 9 -6.71 -8.05 -1.09
CA ALA A 9 -6.89 -8.52 0.30
C ALA A 9 -6.91 -10.06 0.41
N GLY A 10 -7.47 -10.73 -0.60
CA GLY A 10 -7.43 -12.17 -0.78
C GLY A 10 -6.01 -12.74 -0.90
N LEU A 11 -5.18 -12.14 -1.76
CA LEU A 11 -3.78 -12.52 -1.91
C LEU A 11 -3.01 -12.39 -0.59
N LEU A 12 -3.26 -11.31 0.17
CA LEU A 12 -2.62 -11.13 1.48
C LEU A 12 -3.05 -12.21 2.49
N ARG A 13 -4.33 -12.59 2.51
CA ARG A 13 -4.81 -13.71 3.35
C ARG A 13 -4.14 -15.03 2.98
N SER A 14 -3.99 -15.31 1.68
CA SER A 14 -3.30 -16.51 1.20
C SER A 14 -1.81 -16.49 1.53
N ALA A 15 -1.14 -15.34 1.41
CA ALA A 15 0.24 -15.16 1.83
C ALA A 15 0.41 -15.42 3.33
N LEU A 16 -0.51 -14.89 4.16
CA LEU A 16 -0.50 -15.09 5.61
C LEU A 16 -0.67 -16.56 6.00
N ALA A 17 -1.55 -17.28 5.30
CA ALA A 17 -1.75 -18.71 5.51
C ALA A 17 -0.56 -19.57 5.06
N ALA A 18 0.15 -19.14 4.02
CA ALA A 18 1.29 -19.88 3.48
C ALA A 18 2.57 -19.71 4.33
N ASP A 19 2.95 -18.47 4.64
CA ASP A 19 4.11 -18.14 5.46
C ASP A 19 3.97 -16.73 6.03
N ALA A 20 3.50 -16.65 7.28
CA ALA A 20 3.29 -15.39 7.99
C ALA A 20 4.61 -14.67 8.36
N GLY A 21 5.71 -15.42 8.48
CA GLY A 21 6.99 -14.94 9.03
C GLY A 21 7.90 -14.33 7.97
N ARG A 22 7.76 -14.69 6.70
CA ARG A 22 8.62 -14.17 5.64
C ARG A 22 8.50 -12.65 5.45
N PRO A 23 9.58 -11.97 5.03
CA PRO A 23 9.51 -10.58 4.59
C PRO A 23 8.50 -10.41 3.45
N LEU A 24 7.74 -9.31 3.49
CA LEU A 24 6.85 -8.90 2.41
C LEU A 24 7.27 -7.55 1.83
N VAL A 25 7.46 -6.55 2.69
CA VAL A 25 7.87 -5.19 2.31
C VAL A 25 9.10 -4.80 3.12
N THR A 26 10.17 -4.42 2.43
CA THR A 26 11.31 -3.73 3.02
C THR A 26 11.38 -2.34 2.40
N PHE A 27 11.10 -1.32 3.18
CA PHE A 27 11.05 0.06 2.73
C PHE A 27 12.35 0.80 3.06
N TYR A 28 12.80 1.60 2.11
CA TYR A 28 13.89 2.56 2.26
C TYR A 28 13.43 3.95 1.82
N ASP A 29 13.79 4.97 2.58
CA ASP A 29 13.77 6.36 2.11
C ASP A 29 15.21 6.91 2.12
N ASP A 30 15.79 7.04 0.93
CA ASP A 30 17.18 7.45 0.75
C ASP A 30 17.41 8.96 0.99
N ALA A 31 16.35 9.73 1.21
CA ALA A 31 16.45 11.13 1.68
C ALA A 31 16.59 11.23 3.20
N THR A 32 16.00 10.31 3.96
CA THR A 32 15.96 10.36 5.43
C THR A 32 16.82 9.29 6.10
N GLY A 33 17.23 8.26 5.35
CA GLY A 33 17.90 7.07 5.87
C GLY A 33 16.95 6.08 6.56
N GLU A 34 15.64 6.25 6.42
CA GLU A 34 14.66 5.31 6.98
C GLU A 34 14.84 3.91 6.36
N ARG A 35 14.80 2.89 7.22
CA ARG A 35 14.62 1.50 6.83
C ARG A 35 13.54 0.85 7.70
N VAL A 36 12.52 0.28 7.08
CA VAL A 36 11.47 -0.49 7.75
C VAL A 36 11.32 -1.84 7.07
N GLU A 37 11.20 -2.91 7.85
CA GLU A 37 10.94 -4.25 7.33
C GLU A 37 9.67 -4.80 7.95
N LEU A 38 8.75 -5.27 7.10
CA LEU A 38 7.48 -5.83 7.49
C LEU A 38 7.38 -7.25 6.93
N SER A 39 7.22 -8.22 7.83
CA SER A 39 6.78 -9.55 7.45
C SER A 39 5.34 -9.52 6.94
N VAL A 40 4.90 -10.63 6.32
CA VAL A 40 3.50 -10.79 5.93
C VAL A 40 2.56 -10.56 7.12
N ALA A 41 2.86 -11.14 8.29
CA ALA A 41 2.06 -10.96 9.51
C ALA A 41 1.99 -9.52 9.98
N THR A 42 3.14 -8.84 10.06
CA THR A 42 3.17 -7.44 10.51
C THR A 42 2.43 -6.54 9.54
N PHE A 43 2.64 -6.72 8.22
CA PHE A 43 1.92 -5.98 7.20
C PHE A 43 0.41 -6.21 7.28
N ALA A 44 -0.02 -7.47 7.43
CA ALA A 44 -1.43 -7.81 7.59
C ALA A 44 -2.07 -7.19 8.84
N ASN A 45 -1.36 -7.08 9.96
CA ASN A 45 -1.84 -6.39 11.15
C ASN A 45 -2.05 -4.89 10.89
N TRP A 46 -1.13 -4.23 10.17
CA TRP A 46 -1.30 -2.83 9.77
C TRP A 46 -2.50 -2.65 8.83
N VAL A 47 -2.68 -3.56 7.87
CA VAL A 47 -3.85 -3.56 6.98
C VAL A 47 -5.15 -3.75 7.78
N ALA A 48 -5.20 -4.69 8.72
CA ALA A 48 -6.36 -4.92 9.56
C ALA A 48 -6.71 -3.71 10.45
N LYS A 49 -5.71 -3.08 11.06
CA LYS A 49 -5.87 -1.85 11.84
C LYS A 49 -6.43 -0.71 10.98
N THR A 50 -5.89 -0.53 9.79
CA THR A 50 -6.34 0.51 8.86
C THR A 50 -7.74 0.24 8.32
N ALA A 51 -8.08 -1.03 8.05
CA ALA A 51 -9.43 -1.43 7.64
C ALA A 51 -10.47 -1.22 8.77
N ASN A 52 -10.10 -1.48 10.03
CA ASN A 52 -10.92 -1.15 11.19
C ASN A 52 -11.11 0.37 11.34
N LEU A 53 -10.07 1.18 11.12
CA LEU A 53 -10.17 2.63 11.12
C LEU A 53 -11.14 3.13 10.03
N LEU A 54 -10.99 2.63 8.80
CA LEU A 54 -11.84 2.96 7.65
C LEU A 54 -13.33 2.74 7.96
N GLN A 55 -13.71 1.55 8.42
CA GLN A 55 -15.12 1.24 8.67
C GLN A 55 -15.63 1.76 10.02
N GLY A 56 -14.81 1.72 11.06
CA GLY A 56 -15.21 1.99 12.43
C GLY A 56 -15.30 3.48 12.76
N GLU A 57 -14.36 4.29 12.26
CA GLU A 57 -14.25 5.70 12.63
C GLU A 57 -14.50 6.62 11.44
N LEU A 58 -13.95 6.28 10.27
CA LEU A 58 -14.10 7.08 9.06
C LEU A 58 -15.42 6.77 8.32
N SER A 59 -16.20 5.80 8.80
CA SER A 59 -17.51 5.39 8.25
C SER A 59 -17.49 5.02 6.76
N VAL A 60 -16.35 4.55 6.25
CA VAL A 60 -16.18 4.17 4.84
C VAL A 60 -16.99 2.92 4.52
N ALA A 61 -17.85 3.03 3.53
CA ALA A 61 -18.66 1.96 2.97
C ALA A 61 -18.01 1.36 1.69
N PRO A 62 -18.42 0.14 1.28
CA PRO A 62 -18.05 -0.37 -0.02
C PRO A 62 -18.47 0.59 -1.16
N GLY A 63 -17.58 0.83 -2.11
CA GLY A 63 -17.77 1.77 -3.21
C GLY A 63 -17.36 3.23 -2.91
N ASP A 64 -17.19 3.60 -1.64
CA ASP A 64 -16.68 4.92 -1.27
C ASP A 64 -15.26 5.12 -1.81
N ARG A 65 -14.93 6.36 -2.15
CA ARG A 65 -13.67 6.74 -2.75
C ARG A 65 -12.69 7.26 -1.69
N VAL A 66 -11.52 6.64 -1.64
CA VAL A 66 -10.40 7.03 -0.79
C VAL A 66 -9.26 7.58 -1.64
N ALA A 67 -9.12 8.91 -1.71
CA ALA A 67 -8.02 9.54 -2.43
C ALA A 67 -6.71 9.43 -1.65
N LEU A 68 -5.69 8.83 -2.27
CA LEU A 68 -4.36 8.64 -1.68
C LEU A 68 -3.38 9.64 -2.27
N LEU A 69 -3.20 10.77 -1.58
CA LEU A 69 -2.19 11.79 -1.89
C LEU A 69 -0.88 11.47 -1.17
N LEU A 70 -0.36 10.28 -1.43
CA LEU A 70 0.81 9.71 -0.76
C LEU A 70 1.87 9.28 -1.78
N PRO A 71 3.16 9.39 -1.44
CA PRO A 71 4.23 8.85 -2.27
C PRO A 71 4.24 7.31 -2.22
N ALA A 72 5.11 6.69 -3.02
CA ALA A 72 5.47 5.29 -2.85
C ALA A 72 6.10 5.09 -1.46
N HIS A 73 5.36 4.43 -0.57
CA HIS A 73 5.71 4.27 0.84
C HIS A 73 5.01 3.03 1.41
N TRP A 74 5.60 2.37 2.41
CA TRP A 74 5.00 1.16 3.01
C TRP A 74 3.61 1.43 3.61
N GLN A 75 3.40 2.62 4.19
CA GLN A 75 2.07 3.05 4.66
C GLN A 75 1.07 3.19 3.51
N THR A 76 1.48 3.71 2.33
CA THR A 76 0.61 3.75 1.14
C THR A 76 0.21 2.34 0.71
N ALA A 77 1.14 1.39 0.72
CA ALA A 77 0.84 -0.02 0.45
C ALA A 77 -0.17 -0.61 1.45
N VAL A 78 -0.07 -0.25 2.74
CA VAL A 78 -1.06 -0.62 3.76
C VAL A 78 -2.44 -0.07 3.43
N TRP A 79 -2.54 1.23 3.08
CA TRP A 79 -3.81 1.87 2.71
C TRP A 79 -4.46 1.24 1.48
N LEU A 80 -3.67 0.90 0.45
CA LEU A 80 -4.16 0.22 -0.76
C LEU A 80 -4.82 -1.13 -0.43
N LEU A 81 -4.18 -1.95 0.43
CA LEU A 81 -4.74 -3.24 0.85
C LEU A 81 -5.88 -3.10 1.86
N ALA A 82 -5.89 -2.05 2.67
CA ALA A 82 -6.99 -1.74 3.57
C ALA A 82 -8.26 -1.35 2.80
N CYS A 83 -8.14 -0.50 1.78
CA CYS A 83 -9.26 -0.16 0.87
C CYS A 83 -9.82 -1.41 0.21
N SER A 84 -8.95 -2.27 -0.35
CA SER A 84 -9.36 -3.56 -0.90
C SER A 84 -10.03 -4.48 0.12
N SER A 85 -9.67 -4.39 1.41
CA SER A 85 -10.26 -5.22 2.47
C SER A 85 -11.68 -4.80 2.82
N VAL A 86 -11.99 -3.49 2.75
CA VAL A 86 -13.31 -2.93 3.07
C VAL A 86 -14.23 -2.80 1.83
N GLY A 87 -13.68 -2.95 0.62
CA GLY A 87 -14.40 -2.76 -0.65
C GLY A 87 -14.48 -1.31 -1.11
N ALA A 88 -13.58 -0.44 -0.62
CA ALA A 88 -13.48 0.95 -1.05
C ALA A 88 -12.60 1.09 -2.29
N VAL A 89 -12.84 2.14 -3.08
CA VAL A 89 -12.05 2.47 -4.26
C VAL A 89 -10.85 3.31 -3.83
N ALA A 90 -9.64 2.74 -3.88
CA ALA A 90 -8.43 3.52 -3.69
C ALA A 90 -8.13 4.35 -4.94
N ASP A 91 -8.16 5.69 -4.84
CA ASP A 91 -7.91 6.61 -5.95
C ASP A 91 -6.52 7.25 -5.79
N VAL A 92 -5.53 6.70 -6.47
CA VAL A 92 -4.12 7.11 -6.32
C VAL A 92 -3.90 8.44 -7.02
N CYS A 93 -3.43 9.43 -6.24
CA CYS A 93 -3.35 10.83 -6.69
C CYS A 93 -4.70 11.39 -7.17
N GLY A 94 -5.80 10.84 -6.67
CA GLY A 94 -7.16 11.25 -7.02
C GLY A 94 -7.52 12.67 -6.59
N ASP A 95 -8.56 13.23 -7.19
CA ASP A 95 -9.10 14.55 -6.84
C ASP A 95 -9.72 14.51 -5.42
N PRO A 96 -9.17 15.25 -4.45
CA PRO A 96 -9.70 15.26 -3.09
C PRO A 96 -11.12 15.81 -3.01
N ALA A 97 -11.53 16.69 -3.92
CA ALA A 97 -12.88 17.26 -3.92
C ALA A 97 -13.97 16.24 -4.28
N ALA A 98 -13.58 15.13 -4.92
CA ALA A 98 -14.46 14.04 -5.33
C ALA A 98 -14.39 12.81 -4.40
N ALA A 99 -13.58 12.86 -3.34
CA ALA A 99 -13.35 11.75 -2.43
C ALA A 99 -14.22 11.84 -1.17
N ASP A 100 -14.61 10.68 -0.64
CA ASP A 100 -15.29 10.55 0.66
C ASP A 100 -14.28 10.63 1.81
N VAL A 101 -13.07 10.12 1.56
CA VAL A 101 -11.91 10.24 2.45
C VAL A 101 -10.68 10.61 1.65
N VAL A 102 -9.87 11.54 2.15
CA VAL A 102 -8.53 11.80 1.62
C VAL A 102 -7.47 11.44 2.65
N VAL A 103 -6.42 10.79 2.18
CA VAL A 103 -5.25 10.41 2.96
C VAL A 103 -4.04 11.15 2.39
N SER A 104 -3.40 11.96 3.22
CA SER A 104 -2.39 12.93 2.78
C SER A 104 -1.08 12.75 3.52
N GLY A 105 0.03 12.93 2.79
CA GLY A 105 1.35 13.15 3.38
C GLY A 105 1.53 14.62 3.78
N PRO A 106 2.68 14.99 4.37
CA PRO A 106 2.96 16.37 4.79
C PRO A 106 2.95 17.36 3.62
N ASP A 107 3.37 16.91 2.44
CA ASP A 107 3.56 17.75 1.25
C ASP A 107 2.25 18.06 0.52
N THR A 108 1.16 17.35 0.83
CA THR A 108 -0.13 17.39 0.11
C THR A 108 -1.30 17.85 0.99
N LEU A 109 -1.02 18.31 2.22
CA LEU A 109 -2.06 18.72 3.18
C LEU A 109 -2.96 19.83 2.66
N GLU A 110 -2.42 20.81 1.92
CA GLU A 110 -3.22 21.92 1.41
C GLU A 110 -4.20 21.45 0.33
N GLU A 111 -3.75 20.59 -0.59
CA GLU A 111 -4.60 19.99 -1.62
C GLU A 111 -5.72 19.14 -0.99
N ALA A 112 -5.38 18.37 0.03
CA ALA A 112 -6.33 17.53 0.77
C ALA A 112 -7.45 18.33 1.46
N ARG A 113 -7.29 19.65 1.68
CA ARG A 113 -8.36 20.49 2.25
C ARG A 113 -9.57 20.63 1.32
N ALA A 114 -9.42 20.34 0.02
CA ALA A 114 -10.54 20.33 -0.91
C ALA A 114 -11.56 19.21 -0.62
N CYS A 115 -11.14 18.15 0.09
CA CYS A 115 -12.03 17.08 0.54
C CYS A 115 -13.04 17.61 1.57
N ARG A 116 -14.32 17.33 1.30
CA ARG A 116 -15.45 17.68 2.17
C ARG A 116 -15.78 16.61 3.19
N GLY A 117 -15.32 15.38 2.97
CA GLY A 117 -15.45 14.26 3.91
C GLY A 117 -14.28 14.21 4.89
N GLU A 118 -13.88 13.00 5.27
CA GLU A 118 -12.83 12.80 6.26
C GLU A 118 -11.44 13.06 5.68
N ARG A 119 -10.58 13.65 6.50
CA ARG A 119 -9.20 14.00 6.12
C ARG A 119 -8.23 13.37 7.09
N VAL A 120 -7.37 12.49 6.58
CA VAL A 120 -6.38 11.76 7.36
C VAL A 120 -4.98 12.21 6.94
N ALA A 121 -4.13 12.52 7.92
CA ALA A 121 -2.76 12.94 7.69
C ALA A 121 -1.77 11.88 8.18
N LEU A 122 -0.73 11.61 7.38
CA LEU A 122 0.40 10.76 7.72
C LEU A 122 1.66 11.61 7.77
N ALA A 123 2.39 11.59 8.89
CA ALA A 123 3.64 12.33 8.99
C ALA A 123 4.77 11.70 8.15
N LEU A 124 4.59 10.44 7.73
CA LEU A 124 5.58 9.64 6.98
C LEU A 124 6.97 9.64 7.63
N ARG A 125 6.99 9.61 8.97
CA ARG A 125 8.22 9.54 9.76
C ARG A 125 8.64 8.08 9.97
N PRO A 126 9.93 7.84 10.26
CA PRO A 126 10.43 6.51 10.58
C PRO A 126 9.54 5.75 11.55
N LEU A 127 9.27 4.48 11.21
CA LEU A 127 8.43 3.55 12.00
C LEU A 127 6.96 4.00 12.16
N GLY A 128 6.46 4.86 11.28
CA GLY A 128 5.08 5.36 11.35
C GLY A 128 4.87 6.36 12.49
N GLY A 129 5.89 7.18 12.77
CA GLY A 129 5.81 8.18 13.83
C GLY A 129 4.76 9.26 13.56
N ARG A 130 4.12 9.73 14.63
CA ARG A 130 3.09 10.81 14.62
C ARG A 130 3.63 12.18 14.25
N PHE A 131 2.71 13.07 13.91
CA PHE A 131 3.02 14.49 13.83
C PHE A 131 3.38 15.02 15.23
N PRO A 132 4.38 15.92 15.35
CA PRO A 132 4.59 16.67 16.59
C PRO A 132 3.37 17.52 16.96
N GLU A 133 2.74 18.11 15.96
CA GLU A 133 1.50 18.89 16.04
C GLU A 133 0.57 18.43 14.92
N VAL A 134 -0.64 18.01 15.28
CA VAL A 134 -1.61 17.48 14.32
C VAL A 134 -2.06 18.61 13.38
N PRO A 135 -2.01 18.41 12.05
CA PRO A 135 -2.51 19.41 11.11
C PRO A 135 -3.99 19.73 11.35
N GLU A 136 -4.32 21.02 11.44
CA GLU A 136 -5.69 21.45 11.71
C GLU A 136 -6.69 20.91 10.67
N GLY A 137 -7.74 20.26 11.17
CA GLY A 137 -8.79 19.67 10.35
C GLY A 137 -8.47 18.28 9.79
N PHE A 138 -7.41 17.64 10.29
CA PHE A 138 -7.02 16.27 9.94
C PHE A 138 -7.00 15.37 11.18
N VAL A 139 -7.30 14.08 10.96
CA VAL A 139 -7.00 12.99 11.88
C VAL A 139 -5.53 12.58 11.71
N ASP A 140 -4.77 12.45 12.79
CA ASP A 140 -3.40 11.91 12.74
C ASP A 140 -3.45 10.39 12.70
N TYR A 141 -3.14 9.80 11.55
CA TYR A 141 -3.17 8.35 11.36
C TYR A 141 -2.33 7.60 12.41
N ALA A 142 -1.14 8.10 12.72
CA ALA A 142 -0.22 7.44 13.63
C ALA A 142 -0.65 7.53 15.11
N ALA A 143 -1.59 8.43 15.44
CA ALA A 143 -2.23 8.48 16.74
C ALA A 143 -3.38 7.46 16.85
N GLU A 144 -4.18 7.30 15.79
CA GLU A 144 -5.39 6.47 15.82
C GLU A 144 -5.12 4.99 15.53
N VAL A 145 -4.30 4.70 14.52
CA VAL A 145 -4.12 3.32 14.03
C VAL A 145 -3.59 2.33 15.07
N PRO A 146 -2.72 2.68 16.05
CA PRO A 146 -2.27 1.72 17.05
C PRO A 146 -3.42 1.17 17.91
N GLY A 147 -4.45 1.98 18.17
CA GLY A 147 -5.62 1.62 18.97
C GLY A 147 -6.59 0.66 18.28
N GLN A 148 -6.50 0.52 16.96
CA GLN A 148 -7.37 -0.34 16.17
C GLN A 148 -7.09 -1.83 16.38
N GLY A 149 -8.08 -2.68 16.09
CA GLY A 149 -7.93 -4.14 16.15
C GLY A 149 -6.92 -4.68 15.13
N ASP A 150 -6.20 -5.75 15.49
CA ASP A 150 -5.26 -6.47 14.61
C ASP A 150 -5.94 -7.55 13.74
N ARG A 151 -7.24 -7.74 13.93
CA ARG A 151 -8.10 -8.59 13.11
C ARG A 151 -9.19 -7.74 12.50
N PHE A 152 -9.52 -8.04 11.25
CA PHE A 152 -10.56 -7.35 10.51
C PHE A 152 -11.47 -8.35 9.82
N ALA A 153 -12.77 -8.08 9.83
CA ALA A 153 -13.78 -8.75 9.05
C ALA A 153 -14.72 -7.68 8.49
N PRO A 154 -14.91 -7.61 7.17
CA PRO A 154 -15.73 -6.55 6.59
C PRO A 154 -17.21 -6.76 6.93
N PHE A 155 -17.95 -5.65 7.09
CA PHE A 155 -19.39 -5.69 7.37
C PHE A 155 -20.22 -6.37 6.26
N ALA A 156 -19.73 -6.34 5.02
CA ALA A 156 -20.31 -7.04 3.88
C ALA A 156 -19.20 -7.77 3.09
N PRO A 157 -19.52 -8.86 2.38
CA PRO A 157 -18.59 -9.47 1.44
C PRO A 157 -18.12 -8.46 0.38
N VAL A 158 -16.82 -8.43 0.09
CA VAL A 158 -16.26 -7.62 -1.00
C VAL A 158 -16.43 -8.40 -2.31
N ASP A 159 -17.15 -7.82 -3.26
CA ASP A 159 -17.30 -8.39 -4.60
C ASP A 159 -16.03 -8.09 -5.43
N PRO A 160 -15.33 -9.11 -5.98
CA PRO A 160 -14.13 -8.89 -6.76
C PRO A 160 -14.38 -8.20 -8.12
N GLU A 161 -15.62 -8.16 -8.62
CA GLU A 161 -15.96 -7.51 -9.89
C GLU A 161 -16.24 -6.01 -9.74
N GLU A 162 -16.38 -5.51 -8.51
CA GLU A 162 -16.61 -4.09 -8.23
C GLU A 162 -15.29 -3.27 -8.32
N PRO A 163 -15.38 -1.96 -8.63
CA PRO A 163 -14.22 -1.07 -8.66
C PRO A 163 -13.44 -1.10 -7.33
N ALA A 164 -12.11 -1.13 -7.42
CA ALA A 164 -11.24 -1.20 -6.24
C ALA A 164 -10.03 -0.27 -6.31
N LEU A 165 -9.57 0.08 -7.51
CA LEU A 165 -8.39 0.91 -7.71
C LEU A 165 -8.60 1.86 -8.89
N ILE A 166 -8.32 3.14 -8.69
CA ILE A 166 -8.11 4.12 -9.75
C ILE A 166 -6.64 4.53 -9.72
N VAL A 167 -5.95 4.41 -10.85
CA VAL A 167 -4.56 4.85 -11.02
C VAL A 167 -4.34 5.37 -12.43
N ALA A 168 -3.68 6.54 -12.54
CA ALA A 168 -3.44 7.20 -13.83
C ALA A 168 -4.71 7.32 -14.72
N GLY A 169 -5.87 7.53 -14.09
CA GLY A 169 -7.17 7.66 -14.76
C GLY A 169 -7.82 6.34 -15.21
N ALA A 170 -7.19 5.20 -14.97
CA ALA A 170 -7.79 3.89 -15.22
C ALA A 170 -8.46 3.35 -13.95
N GLU A 171 -9.74 3.00 -14.05
CA GLU A 171 -10.49 2.31 -13.00
C GLU A 171 -10.39 0.79 -13.22
N LEU A 172 -10.10 0.05 -12.15
CA LEU A 172 -9.90 -1.39 -12.15
C LEU A 172 -10.74 -2.05 -11.07
N SER A 173 -11.36 -3.17 -11.40
CA SER A 173 -11.96 -4.06 -10.40
C SER A 173 -10.89 -4.75 -9.56
N ALA A 174 -11.28 -5.28 -8.40
CA ALA A 174 -10.33 -6.03 -7.56
C ALA A 174 -9.78 -7.28 -8.28
N ALA A 175 -10.61 -7.94 -9.09
CA ALA A 175 -10.19 -9.05 -9.94
C ALA A 175 -9.16 -8.61 -10.99
N GLU A 176 -9.42 -7.50 -11.69
CA GLU A 176 -8.50 -6.96 -12.70
C GLU A 176 -7.14 -6.58 -12.10
N VAL A 177 -7.11 -6.02 -10.89
CA VAL A 177 -5.85 -5.73 -10.18
C VAL A 177 -5.04 -7.02 -9.99
N VAL A 178 -5.67 -8.11 -9.53
CA VAL A 178 -4.98 -9.39 -9.35
C VAL A 178 -4.53 -9.97 -10.69
N GLU A 179 -5.41 -9.98 -11.69
CA GLU A 179 -5.13 -10.54 -13.01
C GLU A 179 -3.95 -9.84 -13.69
N ARG A 180 -3.93 -8.50 -13.67
CA ARG A 180 -2.81 -7.71 -14.22
C ARG A 180 -1.53 -7.93 -13.42
N ALA A 181 -1.60 -7.97 -12.09
CA ALA A 181 -0.42 -8.21 -11.25
C ALA A 181 0.22 -9.59 -11.51
N LEU A 182 -0.60 -10.62 -11.75
CA LEU A 182 -0.13 -11.94 -12.15
C LEU A 182 0.44 -11.94 -13.58
N ALA A 183 -0.17 -11.19 -14.50
CA ALA A 183 0.29 -11.07 -15.88
C ALA A 183 1.65 -10.35 -15.98
N ASP A 184 1.90 -9.35 -15.11
CA ASP A 184 3.16 -8.59 -15.07
C ASP A 184 4.31 -9.38 -14.42
N ALA A 185 4.01 -10.38 -13.59
CA ALA A 185 5.03 -11.08 -12.79
C ALA A 185 6.19 -11.68 -13.62
N PRO A 186 5.96 -12.33 -14.77
CA PRO A 186 7.06 -12.81 -15.64
C PRO A 186 7.95 -11.66 -16.15
N ASP A 187 7.36 -10.55 -16.58
CA ASP A 187 8.09 -9.39 -17.10
C ASP A 187 8.87 -8.62 -16.01
N LEU A 188 8.54 -8.87 -14.75
CA LEU A 188 9.24 -8.37 -13.56
C LEU A 188 10.26 -9.36 -13.01
N ASP A 189 10.52 -10.47 -13.70
CA ASP A 189 11.42 -11.56 -13.28
C ASP A 189 11.03 -12.17 -11.92
N LEU A 190 9.74 -12.15 -11.58
CA LEU A 190 9.18 -12.79 -10.39
C LEU A 190 8.92 -14.27 -10.68
N THR A 191 9.97 -15.08 -10.53
CA THR A 191 9.98 -16.50 -10.94
C THR A 191 9.38 -17.46 -9.93
N GLY A 192 8.78 -16.96 -8.85
CA GLY A 192 8.05 -17.74 -7.86
C GLY A 192 8.34 -17.33 -6.39
N PRO A 193 7.92 -18.16 -5.42
CA PRO A 193 8.10 -17.90 -4.00
C PRO A 193 9.57 -17.61 -3.65
N GLY A 194 9.80 -16.53 -2.92
CA GLY A 194 11.15 -16.08 -2.54
C GLY A 194 11.80 -15.08 -3.51
N SER A 195 11.16 -14.77 -4.65
CA SER A 195 11.56 -13.63 -5.48
C SER A 195 11.53 -12.33 -4.66
N ARG A 196 12.55 -11.49 -4.82
CA ARG A 196 12.67 -10.22 -4.10
C ARG A 196 12.99 -9.10 -5.06
N LEU A 197 11.97 -8.32 -5.40
CA LEU A 197 12.05 -7.25 -6.39
C LEU A 197 12.42 -5.93 -5.70
N LEU A 198 13.47 -5.26 -6.16
CA LEU A 198 13.72 -3.87 -5.80
C LEU A 198 12.91 -2.95 -6.72
N SER A 199 12.06 -2.11 -6.14
CA SER A 199 11.29 -1.11 -6.89
C SER A 199 11.62 0.29 -6.40
N GLY A 200 12.09 1.14 -7.32
CA GLY A 200 12.23 2.59 -7.14
C GLY A 200 11.14 3.41 -7.84
N LEU A 201 10.12 2.74 -8.40
CA LEU A 201 9.08 3.38 -9.19
C LEU A 201 8.03 4.06 -8.30
N PRO A 202 7.51 5.24 -8.70
CA PRO A 202 6.42 5.91 -7.99
C PRO A 202 5.09 5.15 -8.13
N TYR A 203 4.18 5.31 -7.17
CA TYR A 203 2.88 4.62 -7.16
C TYR A 203 1.80 5.30 -8.03
N ASP A 204 2.09 6.44 -8.66
CA ASP A 204 1.17 7.19 -9.52
C ASP A 204 0.86 6.51 -10.87
N THR A 205 1.49 5.37 -11.14
CA THR A 205 1.26 4.55 -12.34
C THR A 205 0.99 3.10 -11.98
N TRP A 206 0.30 2.38 -12.88
CA TRP A 206 0.12 0.94 -12.74
C TRP A 206 1.46 0.19 -12.63
N ALA A 207 2.47 0.57 -13.44
CA ALA A 207 3.77 -0.08 -13.43
C ALA A 207 4.44 -0.02 -12.04
N GLY A 208 4.34 1.12 -11.35
CA GLY A 208 4.91 1.28 -10.01
C GLY A 208 4.10 0.57 -8.92
N LEU A 209 2.76 0.56 -9.00
CA LEU A 209 1.93 -0.24 -8.09
C LEU A 209 2.16 -1.74 -8.27
N SER A 210 2.28 -2.18 -9.53
CA SER A 210 2.55 -3.58 -9.89
C SER A 210 3.90 -4.02 -9.34
N ALA A 211 5.00 -3.35 -9.73
CA ALA A 211 6.35 -3.68 -9.27
C ALA A 211 6.55 -3.45 -7.77
N GLY A 212 5.89 -2.44 -7.20
CA GLY A 212 6.10 -2.01 -5.83
C GLY A 212 5.23 -2.71 -4.79
N LEU A 213 4.22 -3.51 -5.19
CA LEU A 213 3.28 -4.14 -4.26
C LEU A 213 2.56 -5.35 -4.86
N TYR A 214 1.77 -5.15 -5.91
CA TYR A 214 0.77 -6.14 -6.31
C TYR A 214 1.39 -7.38 -6.97
N ALA A 215 2.34 -7.23 -7.90
CA ALA A 215 2.97 -8.37 -8.56
C ALA A 215 3.83 -9.20 -7.60
N PRO A 216 4.68 -8.62 -6.72
CA PRO A 216 5.37 -9.37 -5.68
C PRO A 216 4.41 -10.14 -4.77
N LEU A 217 3.30 -9.52 -4.34
CA LEU A 217 2.30 -10.19 -3.50
C LEU A 217 1.63 -11.35 -4.25
N ALA A 218 1.20 -11.12 -5.50
CA ALA A 218 0.51 -12.12 -6.32
C ALA A 218 1.41 -13.32 -6.69
N ALA A 219 2.70 -13.09 -6.92
CA ALA A 219 3.68 -14.14 -7.21
C ALA A 219 4.20 -14.88 -5.95
N GLY A 220 3.78 -14.47 -4.74
CA GLY A 220 4.29 -15.00 -3.48
C GLY A 220 5.72 -14.55 -3.14
N GLY A 221 6.20 -13.49 -3.81
CA GLY A 221 7.48 -12.82 -3.56
C GLY A 221 7.39 -11.72 -2.51
N SER A 222 8.40 -10.84 -2.53
CA SER A 222 8.55 -9.70 -1.63
C SER A 222 9.16 -8.51 -2.38
N VAL A 223 9.04 -7.32 -1.81
CA VAL A 223 9.53 -6.08 -2.41
C VAL A 223 10.52 -5.36 -1.50
N VAL A 224 11.59 -4.84 -2.09
CA VAL A 224 12.43 -3.79 -1.51
C VAL A 224 11.98 -2.47 -2.16
N LEU A 225 11.12 -1.75 -1.47
CA LEU A 225 10.53 -0.50 -1.95
C LEU A 225 11.44 0.68 -1.57
N CYS A 226 11.99 1.36 -2.57
CA CYS A 226 12.91 2.47 -2.38
C CYS A 226 12.27 3.79 -2.81
N ARG A 227 12.22 4.76 -1.91
CA ARG A 227 11.86 6.15 -2.20
C ARG A 227 13.12 7.01 -2.25
N ASN A 228 13.13 7.99 -3.16
CA ASN A 228 14.26 8.90 -3.37
C ASN A 228 15.57 8.17 -3.76
N LEU A 229 15.44 7.05 -4.48
CA LEU A 229 16.57 6.18 -4.83
C LEU A 229 17.68 6.89 -5.61
N ASP A 230 17.33 7.97 -6.32
CA ASP A 230 18.26 8.87 -7.01
C ASP A 230 19.31 9.50 -6.10
N LYS A 231 19.07 9.53 -4.77
CA LYS A 231 20.00 10.03 -3.76
C LYS A 231 21.03 8.97 -3.32
N LEU A 232 20.85 7.71 -3.71
CA LEU A 232 21.74 6.61 -3.36
C LEU A 232 22.84 6.47 -4.42
N SER A 233 24.10 6.32 -3.99
CA SER A 233 25.19 6.04 -4.94
C SER A 233 25.05 4.65 -5.56
N ALA A 234 25.62 4.46 -6.75
CA ALA A 234 25.60 3.16 -7.43
C ALA A 234 26.25 2.05 -6.58
N ASP A 235 27.35 2.34 -5.87
CA ASP A 235 28.01 1.38 -4.98
C ASP A 235 27.11 0.99 -3.79
N ALA A 236 26.42 1.97 -3.20
CA ALA A 236 25.49 1.70 -2.11
C ALA A 236 24.24 0.94 -2.59
N LEU A 237 23.77 1.19 -3.81
CA LEU A 237 22.71 0.41 -4.44
C LEU A 237 23.15 -1.04 -4.66
N ALA A 238 24.36 -1.27 -5.18
CA ALA A 238 24.90 -2.62 -5.35
C ALA A 238 25.01 -3.36 -4.02
N GLN A 239 25.47 -2.68 -2.96
CA GLN A 239 25.50 -3.24 -1.60
C GLN A 239 24.11 -3.58 -1.08
N ARG A 240 23.10 -2.73 -1.33
CA ARG A 240 21.71 -3.01 -0.95
C ARG A 240 21.15 -4.21 -1.70
N ILE A 241 21.41 -4.32 -3.00
CA ILE A 241 20.98 -5.45 -3.83
C ILE A 241 21.52 -6.77 -3.25
N ASP A 242 22.80 -6.80 -2.88
CA ASP A 242 23.43 -7.98 -2.26
C ASP A 242 22.86 -8.26 -0.87
N ALA A 243 22.85 -7.26 0.01
CA ALA A 243 22.40 -7.39 1.40
C ALA A 243 20.93 -7.83 1.50
N GLU A 244 20.08 -7.28 0.64
CA GLU A 244 18.66 -7.62 0.58
C GLU A 244 18.38 -8.81 -0.35
N ARG A 245 19.39 -9.45 -0.93
CA ARG A 245 19.25 -10.62 -1.82
C ARG A 245 18.22 -10.37 -2.93
N VAL A 246 18.30 -9.19 -3.53
CA VAL A 246 17.40 -8.76 -4.60
C VAL A 246 17.62 -9.65 -5.82
N THR A 247 16.53 -10.20 -6.36
CA THR A 247 16.56 -11.08 -7.53
C THR A 247 16.33 -10.33 -8.84
N ALA A 248 15.66 -9.18 -8.78
CA ALA A 248 15.36 -8.32 -9.91
C ALA A 248 15.17 -6.86 -9.46
N SER A 249 15.34 -5.89 -10.36
CA SER A 249 15.16 -4.47 -10.02
C SER A 249 14.43 -3.67 -11.10
N ARG A 250 13.62 -2.69 -10.70
CA ARG A 250 12.93 -1.71 -11.57
C ARG A 250 12.98 -0.33 -10.90
N HIS A 251 13.60 0.67 -11.52
CA HIS A 251 13.75 2.02 -11.00
C HIS A 251 14.14 2.98 -12.11
#